data_AF-G0NRK6-F1
#
_entry.id   AF-G0NRK6-F1
#
_cell.length_a   1.000
_cell.length_b   1.000
_cell.length_c   1.000
_cell.angle_alpha   90.00
_cell.angle_beta   90.00
_cell.angle_gamma   90.00
#
_symmetry.space_group_name_H-M   'P 1'
#
loop_
_entity.id
_entity.type
_entity.pdbx_description
1 polymer ?
#
loop_
_entity_poly.entity_id
_entity_poly.type
_entity_poly.pdbx_seq_one_letter_code
_entity_poly.pdbx_strand_id
1 'polypeptide(L)'
;MLTTVFRRTMATGRHFIAVCQMTSDNDLEKNFQTAKNMIERAGEKKCEMVFLPECFDFIGINKNEQVDLAMTADCEYMQRYRDLAKKHNVWLSLGGLHHKDPNDLAHPWNTHLIIDSEGETRTEYNKLHLFDLEIPGKVRLMESEFSKAGKGMIPPVDTPVGRLGLSICYDVRFAELSLWNRKRGAQLLSFPSAFTLNTGLAHWETLLRARAIETQCYVIAAAQTGAHNPKRQSYGHAMVVDPWGAVVAQCSERVDMCFAEIDLSYVDSLREMQPVFSHRRSDLYTLHVNERTSETTDLKFAEFNVPVSHVFYSTPHSFAFVNLKPVTDGHVLICPKRVVQHLTDLTDSETADLFIVAKKVQAMLENHHNVKASTICVQDGKEAGQTVPHVHVHILARRSGDFGDNEIYQKLASHDKEPERKPRSSEQMAEEAAVYRKLM
;
A
#
# COMPACT_ATOMS: atom_id res chain seq x y z
N MET A 1 -31.11 0.77 -0.97
CA MET A 1 -30.63 2.14 -1.18
C MET A 1 -29.49 2.07 -2.19
N LEU A 2 -29.73 2.62 -3.38
CA LEU A 2 -28.77 2.62 -4.49
C LEU A 2 -27.56 3.48 -4.10
N THR A 3 -26.40 2.85 -3.95
CA THR A 3 -25.10 3.53 -3.89
C THR A 3 -24.78 4.07 -5.28
N THR A 4 -24.97 5.36 -5.47
CA THR A 4 -24.50 6.08 -6.65
C THR A 4 -22.98 6.02 -6.68
N VAL A 5 -22.42 5.10 -7.48
CA VAL A 5 -21.00 5.08 -7.81
C VAL A 5 -20.74 6.29 -8.70
N PHE A 6 -20.43 7.44 -8.10
CA PHE A 6 -19.77 8.51 -8.80
C PHE A 6 -18.41 7.96 -9.26
N ARG A 7 -18.34 7.50 -10.51
CA ARG A 7 -17.08 7.44 -11.24
C ARG A 7 -16.60 8.89 -11.36
N ARG A 8 -15.86 9.37 -10.37
CA ARG A 8 -15.05 10.59 -10.54
C ARG A 8 -14.13 10.31 -11.72
N THR A 9 -14.25 11.10 -12.78
CA THR A 9 -13.26 11.15 -13.85
C THR A 9 -11.89 11.36 -13.19
N MET A 10 -10.90 10.54 -13.56
CA MET A 10 -9.53 10.71 -13.07
C MET A 10 -9.05 12.14 -13.37
N ALA A 11 -8.30 12.73 -12.44
CA ALA A 11 -7.79 14.09 -12.60
C ALA A 11 -6.89 14.21 -13.84
N THR A 12 -6.96 15.37 -14.49
CA THR A 12 -6.20 15.68 -15.71
C THR A 12 -5.89 17.17 -15.75
N GLY A 13 -4.80 17.55 -16.43
CA GLY A 13 -4.41 18.94 -16.60
C GLY A 13 -3.69 19.53 -15.39
N ARG A 14 -3.90 20.83 -15.16
CA ARG A 14 -3.18 21.63 -14.17
C ARG A 14 -3.90 21.68 -12.83
N HIS A 15 -3.15 21.56 -11.76
CA HIS A 15 -3.65 21.59 -10.39
C HIS A 15 -2.77 22.45 -9.50
N PHE A 16 -3.39 23.22 -8.60
CA PHE A 16 -2.66 24.12 -7.70
C PHE A 16 -2.62 23.54 -6.28
N ILE A 17 -1.42 23.39 -5.73
CA ILE A 17 -1.19 22.76 -4.42
C ILE A 17 -0.34 23.64 -3.50
N ALA A 18 -0.45 23.40 -2.19
CA ALA A 18 0.42 24.00 -1.17
C ALA A 18 1.14 22.93 -0.35
N VAL A 19 2.42 23.15 -0.09
CA VAL A 19 3.26 22.27 0.75
C VAL A 19 3.69 23.04 1.98
N CYS A 20 3.38 22.51 3.15
CA CYS A 20 3.66 23.14 4.42
C CYS A 20 4.99 22.68 5.01
N GLN A 21 5.63 23.60 5.72
CA GLN A 21 6.79 23.36 6.55
C GLN A 21 6.53 23.92 7.95
N MET A 22 6.77 23.11 8.98
CA MET A 22 6.56 23.53 10.36
C MET A 22 7.63 22.99 11.30
N THR A 23 7.60 23.46 12.54
CA THR A 23 8.46 22.99 13.63
C THR A 23 7.55 22.55 14.76
N SER A 24 7.00 21.34 14.67
CA SER A 24 6.10 20.83 15.71
C SER A 24 6.88 20.60 17.00
N ASP A 25 6.27 20.88 18.14
CA ASP A 25 6.77 20.53 19.48
C ASP A 25 5.70 19.73 20.24
N ASN A 26 5.77 19.65 21.58
CA ASN A 26 4.79 18.94 22.40
C ASN A 26 3.53 19.77 22.72
N ASP A 27 3.40 21.00 22.20
CA ASP A 27 2.19 21.82 22.33
C ASP A 27 1.27 21.60 21.13
N LEU A 28 0.31 20.69 21.30
CA LEU A 28 -0.68 20.33 20.28
C LEU A 28 -1.43 21.55 19.73
N GLU A 29 -1.77 22.52 20.58
CA GLU A 29 -2.58 23.67 20.16
C GLU A 29 -1.75 24.63 19.31
N LYS A 30 -0.51 24.89 19.73
CA LYS A 30 0.43 25.68 18.93
C LYS A 30 0.68 25.05 17.55
N ASN A 31 0.88 23.73 17.52
CA ASN A 31 1.09 22.99 16.27
C ASN A 31 -0.15 23.09 15.36
N PHE A 32 -1.34 22.89 15.92
CA PHE A 32 -2.60 23.02 15.19
C PHE A 32 -2.81 24.44 14.66
N GLN A 33 -2.60 25.50 15.46
CA GLN A 33 -2.77 26.87 14.99
C GLN A 33 -1.81 27.22 13.85
N THR A 34 -0.59 26.68 13.90
CA THR A 34 0.40 26.79 12.83
C THR A 34 -0.08 26.13 11.54
N ALA A 35 -0.52 24.86 11.63
CA ALA A 35 -1.06 24.13 10.49
C ALA A 35 -2.34 24.78 9.94
N LYS A 36 -3.25 25.21 10.81
CA LYS A 36 -4.50 25.91 10.49
C LYS A 36 -4.23 27.19 9.70
N ASN A 37 -3.33 28.05 10.15
CA ASN A 37 -2.97 29.27 9.42
C ASN A 37 -2.52 28.95 8.00
N MET A 38 -1.75 27.87 7.85
CA MET A 38 -1.25 27.46 6.56
C MET A 38 -2.36 26.91 5.63
N ILE A 39 -3.27 26.10 6.17
CA ILE A 39 -4.43 25.58 5.44
C ILE A 39 -5.36 26.73 5.02
N GLU A 40 -5.61 27.71 5.90
CA GLU A 40 -6.45 28.88 5.62
C GLU A 40 -5.91 29.68 4.42
N ARG A 41 -4.61 30.00 4.42
CA ARG A 41 -3.92 30.68 3.31
C ARG A 41 -3.96 29.88 2.01
N ALA A 42 -3.83 28.55 2.08
CA ALA A 42 -3.93 27.70 0.89
C ALA A 42 -5.36 27.71 0.32
N GLY A 43 -6.38 27.68 1.19
CA GLY A 43 -7.78 27.86 0.80
C GLY A 43 -8.05 29.22 0.15
N GLU A 44 -7.49 30.30 0.67
CA GLU A 44 -7.58 31.65 0.05
C GLU A 44 -6.98 31.70 -1.36
N LYS A 45 -5.92 30.92 -1.60
CA LYS A 45 -5.28 30.77 -2.91
C LYS A 45 -5.96 29.72 -3.81
N LYS A 46 -7.05 29.11 -3.33
CA LYS A 46 -7.81 28.06 -4.04
C LYS A 46 -6.94 26.86 -4.42
N CYS A 47 -6.00 26.49 -3.54
CA CYS A 47 -5.31 25.21 -3.68
C CYS A 47 -6.33 24.07 -3.54
N GLU A 48 -6.16 23.03 -4.35
CA GLU A 48 -7.02 21.85 -4.33
C GLU A 48 -6.58 20.85 -3.24
N MET A 49 -5.29 20.86 -2.88
CA MET A 49 -4.72 19.98 -1.86
C MET A 49 -3.58 20.64 -1.09
N VAL A 50 -3.51 20.37 0.22
CA VAL A 50 -2.47 20.85 1.15
C VAL A 50 -1.75 19.67 1.78
N PHE A 51 -0.42 19.74 1.84
CA PHE A 51 0.43 18.68 2.39
C PHE A 51 1.09 19.15 3.69
N LEU A 52 0.81 18.47 4.79
CA LEU A 52 1.46 18.65 6.09
C LEU A 52 2.54 17.58 6.31
N PRO A 53 3.59 17.87 7.11
CA PRO A 53 4.69 16.94 7.29
C PRO A 53 4.36 15.74 8.18
N GLU A 54 5.33 14.82 8.29
CA GLU A 54 5.36 13.83 9.36
C GLU A 54 5.40 14.53 10.73
N CYS A 55 4.78 13.93 11.76
CA CYS A 55 4.68 14.49 13.10
C CYS A 55 4.05 15.90 13.13
N PHE A 56 3.16 16.22 12.19
CA PHE A 56 2.47 17.51 12.14
C PHE A 56 1.67 17.77 13.41
N ASP A 57 1.17 16.70 14.03
CA ASP A 57 0.44 16.69 15.29
C ASP A 57 1.31 17.19 16.44
N PHE A 58 2.42 16.51 16.72
CA PHE A 58 3.36 16.89 17.77
C PHE A 58 4.70 16.17 17.64
N ILE A 59 5.69 16.66 18.38
CA ILE A 59 6.96 15.98 18.63
C ILE A 59 7.24 16.02 20.13
N GLY A 60 7.12 14.86 20.78
CA GLY A 60 7.35 14.73 22.22
C GLY A 60 8.82 14.91 22.62
N ILE A 61 9.04 15.27 23.88
CA ILE A 61 10.36 15.42 24.51
C ILE A 61 10.94 14.05 24.87
N ASN A 62 10.09 13.06 25.14
CA ASN A 62 10.48 11.71 25.49
C ASN A 62 9.45 10.68 24.97
N LYS A 63 9.76 9.39 25.12
CA LYS A 63 8.91 8.29 24.61
C LYS A 63 7.54 8.22 25.29
N ASN A 64 7.49 8.39 26.61
CA ASN A 64 6.23 8.31 27.35
C ASN A 64 5.27 9.39 26.88
N GLU A 65 5.77 10.63 26.73
CA GLU A 65 4.98 11.74 26.22
C GLU A 65 4.50 11.48 24.77
N GLN A 66 5.32 10.85 23.92
CA GLN A 66 4.89 10.49 22.57
C GLN A 66 3.74 9.48 22.56
N VAL A 67 3.77 8.51 23.48
CA VAL A 67 2.70 7.52 23.64
C VAL A 67 1.44 8.15 24.24
N ASP A 68 1.60 9.03 25.23
CA ASP A 68 0.50 9.67 25.95
C ASP A 68 -0.29 10.62 25.04
N LEU A 69 0.41 11.38 24.19
CA LEU A 69 -0.18 12.33 23.25
C LEU A 69 -0.69 11.68 21.95
N ALA A 70 -0.38 10.40 21.71
CA ALA A 70 -0.84 9.70 20.51
C ALA A 70 -2.38 9.70 20.40
N MET A 71 -2.87 9.93 19.19
CA MET A 71 -4.28 10.18 18.91
C MET A 71 -4.91 9.05 18.10
N THR A 72 -6.22 8.87 18.23
CA THR A 72 -7.00 8.10 17.25
C THR A 72 -7.37 9.00 16.07
N ALA A 73 -7.59 8.42 14.88
CA ALA A 73 -7.97 9.17 13.67
C ALA A 73 -9.33 9.91 13.80
N ASP A 74 -10.12 9.59 14.82
CA ASP A 74 -11.46 10.13 15.10
C ASP A 74 -11.51 11.04 16.35
N CYS A 75 -10.34 11.43 16.89
CA CYS A 75 -10.31 12.31 18.06
C CYS A 75 -10.72 13.76 17.73
N GLU A 76 -10.98 14.56 18.76
CA GLU A 76 -11.35 15.97 18.63
C GLU A 76 -10.35 16.78 17.80
N TYR A 77 -9.05 16.52 17.95
CA TYR A 77 -8.01 17.19 17.17
C TYR A 77 -8.10 16.87 15.67
N MET A 78 -8.38 15.62 15.33
CA MET A 78 -8.54 15.21 13.93
C MET A 78 -9.84 15.78 13.33
N GLN A 79 -10.90 15.91 14.13
CA GLN A 79 -12.14 16.56 13.69
C GLN A 79 -11.88 18.01 13.26
N ARG A 80 -11.02 18.75 13.98
CA ARG A 80 -10.66 20.13 13.61
C ARG A 80 -9.99 20.21 12.22
N TYR A 81 -9.16 19.23 11.85
CA TYR A 81 -8.59 19.16 10.49
C TYR A 81 -9.65 18.83 9.44
N ARG A 82 -10.58 17.92 9.73
CA ARG A 82 -11.72 17.61 8.84
C ARG A 82 -12.60 18.83 8.62
N ASP A 83 -12.84 19.62 9.66
CA ASP A 83 -13.62 20.87 9.57
C ASP A 83 -12.89 21.94 8.75
N LEU A 84 -11.55 22.02 8.84
CA LEU A 84 -10.76 22.90 7.97
C LEU A 84 -10.84 22.46 6.50
N ALA A 85 -10.75 21.16 6.22
CA ALA A 85 -10.90 20.61 4.86
C ALA A 85 -12.25 21.03 4.24
N LYS A 86 -13.34 20.86 5.00
CA LYS A 86 -14.70 21.28 4.64
C LYS A 86 -14.81 22.79 4.42
N LYS A 87 -14.36 23.57 5.41
CA LYS A 87 -14.49 25.04 5.41
C LYS A 87 -13.79 25.67 4.21
N HIS A 88 -12.64 25.13 3.82
CA HIS A 88 -11.81 25.66 2.74
C HIS A 88 -11.97 24.91 1.42
N ASN A 89 -12.86 23.90 1.36
CA ASN A 89 -13.08 23.03 0.20
C ASN A 89 -11.76 22.51 -0.39
N VAL A 90 -10.91 21.95 0.47
CA VAL A 90 -9.54 21.53 0.15
C VAL A 90 -9.27 20.13 0.66
N TRP A 91 -8.46 19.35 -0.07
CA TRP A 91 -7.98 18.06 0.40
C TRP A 91 -6.76 18.24 1.30
N LEU A 92 -6.59 17.35 2.27
CA LEU A 92 -5.45 17.37 3.18
C LEU A 92 -4.67 16.06 3.10
N SER A 93 -3.35 16.18 2.98
CA SER A 93 -2.37 15.12 3.28
C SER A 93 -1.82 15.40 4.66
N LEU A 94 -2.20 14.57 5.63
CA LEU A 94 -1.72 14.61 7.01
C LEU A 94 -0.56 13.63 7.12
N GLY A 95 0.66 14.13 7.02
CA GLY A 95 1.81 13.36 6.57
C GLY A 95 2.38 12.30 7.52
N GLY A 96 1.87 12.17 8.73
CA GLY A 96 2.34 11.18 9.70
C GLY A 96 1.84 11.48 11.10
N LEU A 97 0.62 11.05 11.40
CA LEU A 97 -0.03 11.09 12.70
C LEU A 97 0.54 9.99 13.60
N HIS A 98 0.76 10.28 14.88
CA HIS A 98 0.96 9.27 15.92
C HIS A 98 -0.37 8.57 16.22
N HIS A 99 -0.68 7.55 15.42
CA HIS A 99 -1.97 6.87 15.43
C HIS A 99 -1.99 5.74 16.46
N LYS A 100 -2.72 5.96 17.54
CA LYS A 100 -2.83 5.03 18.66
C LYS A 100 -3.48 3.71 18.25
N ASP A 101 -2.80 2.59 18.51
CA ASP A 101 -3.39 1.25 18.37
C ASP A 101 -4.08 0.86 19.69
N PRO A 102 -5.41 0.66 19.71
CA PRO A 102 -6.12 0.23 20.90
C PRO A 102 -5.63 -1.11 21.49
N ASN A 103 -4.99 -1.95 20.68
CA ASN A 103 -4.49 -3.27 21.09
C ASN A 103 -3.03 -3.25 21.59
N ASP A 104 -2.30 -2.17 21.35
CA ASP A 104 -0.92 -2.01 21.79
C ASP A 104 -0.59 -0.51 21.87
N LEU A 105 -0.90 0.05 23.04
CA LEU A 105 -0.82 1.47 23.32
C LEU A 105 0.63 1.98 23.33
N ALA A 106 1.62 1.11 23.58
CA ALA A 106 3.02 1.48 23.70
C ALA A 106 3.67 1.83 22.35
N HIS A 107 3.08 1.36 21.25
CA HIS A 107 3.58 1.59 19.91
C HIS A 107 2.44 2.15 19.06
N PRO A 108 2.30 3.45 18.87
CA PRO A 108 1.42 3.99 17.83
C PRO A 108 1.95 3.63 16.43
N TRP A 109 1.08 3.64 15.41
CA TRP A 109 1.51 3.71 14.02
C TRP A 109 1.91 5.14 13.67
N ASN A 110 2.81 5.29 12.71
CA ASN A 110 3.02 6.54 11.99
C ASN A 110 2.13 6.51 10.73
N THR A 111 1.00 7.22 10.77
CA THR A 111 -0.08 7.11 9.77
C THR A 111 -0.18 8.35 8.91
N HIS A 112 0.03 8.21 7.61
CA HIS A 112 -0.27 9.23 6.61
C HIS A 112 -1.72 9.10 6.16
N LEU A 113 -2.53 10.12 6.48
CA LEU A 113 -3.95 10.17 6.13
C LEU A 113 -4.20 11.12 4.95
N ILE A 114 -5.05 10.70 4.01
CA ILE A 114 -5.62 11.59 3.01
C ILE A 114 -7.08 11.85 3.36
N ILE A 115 -7.41 13.13 3.56
CA ILE A 115 -8.76 13.61 3.88
C ILE A 115 -9.25 14.45 2.71
N ASP A 116 -10.49 14.23 2.28
CA ASP A 116 -11.07 15.01 1.19
C ASP A 116 -11.75 16.31 1.64
N SER A 117 -12.27 17.06 0.67
CA SER A 117 -13.02 18.30 0.90
C SER A 117 -14.31 18.13 1.71
N GLU A 118 -14.80 16.89 1.88
CA GLU A 118 -15.95 16.58 2.74
C GLU A 118 -15.49 16.12 4.13
N GLY A 119 -14.20 16.21 4.45
CA GLY A 119 -13.64 15.76 5.71
C GLY A 119 -13.60 14.24 5.88
N GLU A 120 -13.83 13.47 4.81
CA GLU A 120 -13.84 12.00 4.84
C GLU A 120 -12.43 11.45 4.60
N THR A 121 -12.04 10.43 5.36
CA THR A 121 -10.78 9.70 5.12
C THR A 121 -10.91 8.92 3.81
N ARG A 122 -10.00 9.18 2.87
CA ARG A 122 -9.95 8.47 1.58
C ARG A 122 -9.00 7.30 1.58
N THR A 123 -7.93 7.37 2.38
CA THR A 123 -6.98 6.27 2.57
C THR A 123 -6.06 6.55 3.76
N GLU A 124 -5.47 5.49 4.28
CA GLU A 124 -4.49 5.53 5.37
C GLU A 124 -3.26 4.71 4.97
N TYR A 125 -2.07 5.27 5.17
CA TYR A 125 -0.80 4.56 4.97
C TYR A 125 -0.02 4.54 6.29
N ASN A 126 0.29 3.34 6.77
CA ASN A 126 1.16 3.18 7.95
C ASN A 126 2.59 2.98 7.49
N LYS A 127 3.52 3.79 8.01
CA LYS A 127 4.95 3.77 7.69
C LYS A 127 5.49 2.34 7.70
N LEU A 128 6.05 1.91 6.58
CA LEU A 128 6.54 0.54 6.43
C LEU A 128 7.97 0.41 6.94
N HIS A 129 8.81 1.42 6.71
CA HIS A 129 10.21 1.40 7.09
C HIS A 129 10.46 2.34 8.26
N LEU A 130 10.72 1.77 9.45
CA LEU A 130 11.08 2.53 10.63
C LEU A 130 12.58 2.86 10.64
N PHE A 131 12.94 4.04 11.14
CA PHE A 131 14.31 4.47 11.29
C PHE A 131 14.91 3.98 12.61
N ASP A 132 15.62 2.87 12.52
CA ASP A 132 16.43 2.34 13.62
C ASP A 132 17.92 2.57 13.32
N LEU A 133 18.53 3.49 14.07
CA LEU A 133 19.95 3.79 14.02
C LEU A 133 20.59 3.51 15.37
N GLU A 134 21.43 2.48 15.41
CA GLU A 134 22.30 2.18 16.53
C GLU A 134 23.77 2.26 16.10
N ILE A 135 24.46 3.29 16.59
CA ILE A 135 25.91 3.44 16.47
C ILE A 135 26.50 3.37 17.88
N PRO A 136 27.15 2.25 18.25
CA PRO A 136 27.72 2.05 19.58
C PRO A 136 28.60 3.24 20.01
N GLY A 137 28.31 3.80 21.19
CA GLY A 137 29.05 4.93 21.77
C GLY A 137 28.81 6.31 21.11
N LYS A 138 27.94 6.44 20.11
CA LYS A 138 27.64 7.72 19.44
C LYS A 138 26.18 8.11 19.49
N VAL A 139 25.29 7.32 18.89
CA VAL A 139 23.87 7.63 18.72
C VAL A 139 23.06 6.33 18.79
N ARG A 140 21.99 6.34 19.58
CA ARG A 140 20.92 5.33 19.52
C ARG A 140 19.60 6.06 19.31
N LEU A 141 19.00 5.90 18.14
CA LEU A 141 17.66 6.38 17.82
C LEU A 141 16.90 5.23 17.17
N MET A 142 16.00 4.63 17.93
CA MET A 142 15.22 3.47 17.49
C MET A 142 13.75 3.88 17.41
N GLU A 143 13.26 4.21 16.21
CA GLU A 143 11.85 4.52 15.98
C GLU A 143 10.95 3.33 16.36
N SER A 144 11.45 2.10 16.20
CA SER A 144 10.73 0.88 16.62
C SER A 144 10.47 0.77 18.13
N GLU A 145 11.18 1.53 18.97
CA GLU A 145 10.96 1.52 20.43
C GLU A 145 9.76 2.38 20.86
N PHE A 146 9.18 3.17 19.96
CA PHE A 146 8.03 4.05 20.26
C PHE A 146 7.03 4.17 19.10
N SER A 147 7.16 3.33 18.07
CA SER A 147 6.22 3.23 16.95
C SER A 147 6.25 1.84 16.36
N LYS A 148 5.19 1.43 15.64
CA LYS A 148 5.15 0.14 14.92
C LYS A 148 4.98 0.33 13.43
N ALA A 149 5.56 -0.59 12.67
CA ALA A 149 5.48 -0.60 11.21
C ALA A 149 4.08 -0.99 10.71
N GLY A 150 3.72 -0.47 9.53
CA GLY A 150 2.55 -0.92 8.78
C GLY A 150 2.65 -2.39 8.37
N LYS A 151 1.48 -3.04 8.19
CA LYS A 151 1.40 -4.48 7.88
C LYS A 151 1.05 -4.80 6.43
N GLY A 152 0.78 -3.80 5.59
CA GLY A 152 0.30 -4.01 4.23
C GLY A 152 0.65 -2.84 3.31
N MET A 153 0.82 -3.17 2.03
CA MET A 153 1.03 -2.20 0.96
C MET A 153 -0.29 -1.49 0.63
N ILE A 154 -0.27 -0.16 0.57
CA ILE A 154 -1.45 0.67 0.29
C ILE A 154 -1.30 1.29 -1.10
N PRO A 155 -2.19 0.96 -2.07
CA PRO A 155 -2.03 1.45 -3.44
C PRO A 155 -2.25 2.97 -3.52
N PRO A 156 -1.74 3.62 -4.58
CA PRO A 156 -1.99 5.03 -4.83
C PRO A 156 -3.48 5.35 -4.88
N VAL A 157 -3.86 6.47 -4.25
CA VAL A 157 -5.23 6.96 -4.17
C VAL A 157 -5.50 8.01 -5.25
N ASP A 158 -6.69 7.98 -5.84
CA ASP A 158 -7.13 9.01 -6.76
C ASP A 158 -7.56 10.26 -5.99
N THR A 159 -6.97 11.40 -6.34
CA THR A 159 -7.25 12.71 -5.73
C THR A 159 -7.60 13.73 -6.82
N PRO A 160 -8.10 14.94 -6.48
CA PRO A 160 -8.32 15.99 -7.46
C PRO A 160 -7.06 16.40 -8.20
N VAL A 161 -5.87 16.18 -7.61
CA VAL A 161 -4.59 16.61 -8.16
C VAL A 161 -3.80 15.48 -8.85
N GLY A 162 -4.46 14.35 -9.10
CA GLY A 162 -3.87 13.16 -9.72
C GLY A 162 -3.79 11.96 -8.78
N ARG A 163 -3.19 10.88 -9.28
CA ARG A 163 -3.04 9.63 -8.53
C ARG A 163 -1.83 9.70 -7.60
N LEU A 164 -2.08 9.76 -6.29
CA LEU A 164 -1.08 10.01 -5.25
C LEU A 164 -0.61 8.71 -4.59
N GLY A 165 0.67 8.37 -4.77
CA GLY A 165 1.35 7.30 -4.04
C GLY A 165 1.81 7.77 -2.67
N LEU A 166 1.56 6.97 -1.64
CA LEU A 166 1.77 7.33 -0.24
C LEU A 166 3.04 6.68 0.32
N SER A 167 3.79 7.46 1.09
CA SER A 167 4.99 7.07 1.82
C SER A 167 5.25 8.09 2.94
N ILE A 168 6.19 7.82 3.83
CA ILE A 168 6.61 8.71 4.93
C ILE A 168 8.13 8.63 5.11
N CYS A 169 8.81 9.77 5.02
CA CYS A 169 10.19 9.94 5.49
C CYS A 169 11.17 8.86 5.02
N TYR A 170 11.53 7.94 5.93
CA TYR A 170 12.54 6.91 5.71
C TYR A 170 12.24 5.99 4.52
N ASP A 171 10.97 5.88 4.15
CA ASP A 171 10.50 5.19 2.95
C ASP A 171 11.19 5.68 1.66
N VAL A 172 11.61 6.94 1.59
CA VAL A 172 12.31 7.49 0.41
C VAL A 172 13.62 6.74 0.10
N ARG A 173 14.20 6.04 1.08
CA ARG A 173 15.44 5.27 0.88
C ARG A 173 15.22 3.96 0.13
N PHE A 174 13.99 3.48 0.04
CA PHE A 174 13.63 2.19 -0.56
C PHE A 174 12.96 2.43 -1.91
N ALA A 175 13.73 2.32 -2.99
CA ALA A 175 13.26 2.61 -4.34
C ALA A 175 12.08 1.70 -4.74
N GLU A 176 12.05 0.47 -4.24
CA GLU A 176 11.04 -0.55 -4.48
C GLU A 176 9.62 -0.05 -4.22
N LEU A 177 9.41 0.67 -3.12
CA LEU A 177 8.10 1.23 -2.76
C LEU A 177 7.62 2.25 -3.79
N SER A 178 8.54 3.09 -4.28
CA SER A 178 8.24 4.14 -5.27
C SER A 178 8.02 3.56 -6.67
N LEU A 179 8.85 2.58 -7.05
CA LEU A 179 8.70 1.84 -8.30
C LEU A 179 7.37 1.09 -8.35
N TRP A 180 6.95 0.48 -7.23
CA TRP A 180 5.65 -0.15 -7.12
C TRP A 180 4.51 0.87 -7.23
N ASN A 181 4.55 1.97 -6.48
CA ASN A 181 3.54 3.03 -6.58
C ASN A 181 3.36 3.53 -8.03
N ARG A 182 4.46 3.75 -8.76
CA ARG A 182 4.41 4.11 -10.19
C ARG A 182 3.81 2.99 -11.06
N LYS A 183 4.15 1.72 -10.84
CA LYS A 183 3.51 0.58 -11.54
C LYS A 183 2.01 0.49 -11.25
N ARG A 184 1.56 0.94 -10.07
CA ARG A 184 0.13 1.05 -9.71
C ARG A 184 -0.51 2.35 -10.21
N GLY A 185 0.18 3.12 -11.05
CA GLY A 185 -0.37 4.26 -11.77
C GLY A 185 -0.17 5.61 -11.08
N ALA A 186 0.63 5.68 -10.01
CA ALA A 186 0.93 6.98 -9.37
C ALA A 186 1.45 7.99 -10.41
N GLN A 187 0.95 9.22 -10.33
CA GLN A 187 1.44 10.40 -11.04
C GLN A 187 2.22 11.32 -10.10
N LEU A 188 1.95 11.20 -8.79
CA LEU A 188 2.63 11.89 -7.72
C LEU A 188 3.05 10.88 -6.66
N LEU A 189 4.18 11.14 -6.01
CA LEU A 189 4.64 10.43 -4.82
C LEU A 189 4.78 11.43 -3.67
N SER A 190 4.39 11.03 -2.47
CA SER A 190 4.53 11.87 -1.28
C SER A 190 5.57 11.32 -0.31
N PHE A 191 6.43 12.17 0.22
CA PHE A 191 7.34 11.85 1.33
C PHE A 191 7.27 12.89 2.45
N PRO A 192 6.11 13.08 3.11
CA PRO A 192 6.03 13.87 4.34
C PRO A 192 7.05 13.37 5.37
N SER A 193 7.77 14.28 6.02
CA SER A 193 9.01 13.90 6.72
C SER A 193 9.42 14.77 7.90
N ALA A 194 10.11 14.16 8.85
CA ALA A 194 10.90 14.79 9.90
C ALA A 194 12.38 14.33 9.82
N PHE A 195 13.03 14.63 8.68
CA PHE A 195 14.42 14.27 8.42
C PHE A 195 15.38 14.96 9.40
N THR A 196 16.31 14.20 10.01
CA THR A 196 17.33 14.79 10.87
C THR A 196 18.23 15.74 10.09
N LEU A 197 18.67 16.85 10.73
CA LEU A 197 19.47 17.90 10.08
C LEU A 197 20.65 17.36 9.25
N ASN A 198 21.55 16.58 9.88
CA ASN A 198 22.77 16.09 9.22
C ASN A 198 22.47 15.14 8.05
N THR A 199 21.46 14.29 8.20
CA THR A 199 21.07 13.35 7.15
C THR A 199 20.36 14.06 6.01
N GLY A 200 19.50 15.03 6.33
CA GLY A 200 18.76 15.83 5.35
C GLY A 200 19.69 16.66 4.48
N LEU A 201 20.68 17.32 5.10
CA LEU A 201 21.69 18.12 4.41
C LEU A 201 22.42 17.35 3.30
N ALA A 202 22.66 16.05 3.52
CA ALA A 202 23.36 15.22 2.55
C ALA A 202 22.43 14.51 1.55
N HIS A 203 21.23 14.11 1.97
CA HIS A 203 20.43 13.14 1.22
C HIS A 203 19.07 13.63 0.74
N TRP A 204 18.49 14.67 1.36
CA TRP A 204 17.09 15.03 1.17
C TRP A 204 16.75 15.33 -0.29
N GLU A 205 17.38 16.36 -0.86
CA GLU A 205 17.11 16.77 -2.24
C GLU A 205 17.44 15.64 -3.23
N THR A 206 18.62 15.03 -3.10
CA THR A 206 19.08 13.96 -3.99
C THR A 206 18.11 12.79 -4.05
N LEU A 207 17.63 12.32 -2.90
CA LEU A 207 16.71 11.19 -2.86
C LEU A 207 15.34 11.56 -3.43
N LEU A 208 14.78 12.72 -3.08
CA LEU A 208 13.49 13.16 -3.63
C LEU A 208 13.54 13.31 -5.15
N ARG A 209 14.59 13.96 -5.67
CA ARG A 209 14.78 14.13 -7.11
C ARG A 209 15.01 12.79 -7.81
N ALA A 210 15.77 11.88 -7.22
CA ALA A 210 15.95 10.54 -7.77
C ALA A 210 14.61 9.80 -7.90
N ARG A 211 13.75 9.85 -6.87
CA ARG A 211 12.40 9.26 -6.93
C ARG A 211 11.57 9.90 -8.03
N ALA A 212 11.60 11.22 -8.16
CA ALA A 212 10.86 11.93 -9.21
C ALA A 212 11.29 11.48 -10.61
N ILE A 213 12.60 11.44 -10.88
CA ILE A 213 13.19 11.09 -12.17
C ILE A 213 12.92 9.62 -12.51
N GLU A 214 13.28 8.68 -11.63
CA GLU A 214 13.21 7.25 -11.93
C GLU A 214 11.76 6.74 -12.05
N THR A 215 10.82 7.43 -11.40
CA THR A 215 9.39 7.11 -11.45
C THR A 215 8.59 8.04 -12.35
N GLN A 216 9.19 9.06 -12.98
CA GLN A 216 8.51 10.11 -13.75
C GLN A 216 7.18 10.51 -13.09
N CYS A 217 7.29 10.94 -11.84
CA CYS A 217 6.19 11.42 -11.01
C CYS A 217 6.59 12.77 -10.42
N TYR A 218 5.61 13.62 -10.14
CA TYR A 218 5.84 14.69 -9.18
C TYR A 218 6.20 14.08 -7.81
N VAL A 219 7.10 14.71 -7.07
CA VAL A 219 7.39 14.34 -5.68
C VAL A 219 7.03 15.50 -4.78
N ILE A 220 6.18 15.24 -3.79
CA ILE A 220 5.68 16.25 -2.84
C ILE A 220 6.14 15.87 -1.44
N ALA A 221 6.93 16.73 -0.82
CA ALA A 221 7.54 16.42 0.47
C ALA A 221 7.40 17.60 1.43
N ALA A 222 6.30 17.61 2.18
CA ALA A 222 6.14 18.47 3.36
C ALA A 222 7.13 18.04 4.45
N ALA A 223 7.80 18.99 5.09
CA ALA A 223 8.87 18.68 6.02
C ALA A 223 8.74 19.41 7.36
N GLN A 224 9.18 18.76 8.43
CA GLN A 224 9.55 19.45 9.66
C GLN A 224 10.87 20.21 9.45
N THR A 225 11.02 21.36 10.09
CA THR A 225 12.27 22.14 10.13
C THR A 225 12.61 22.61 11.54
N GLY A 226 13.82 23.13 11.73
CA GLY A 226 14.22 23.82 12.95
C GLY A 226 14.37 22.90 14.16
N ALA A 227 14.59 23.51 15.33
CA ALA A 227 14.75 22.81 16.60
C ALA A 227 13.39 22.58 17.26
N HIS A 228 13.03 21.31 17.46
CA HIS A 228 11.79 20.90 18.12
C HIS A 228 11.93 20.95 19.65
N ASN A 229 13.11 20.54 20.12
CA ASN A 229 13.52 20.53 21.53
C ASN A 229 15.06 20.49 21.60
N PRO A 230 15.69 20.55 22.78
CA PRO A 230 17.15 20.63 22.90
C PRO A 230 17.95 19.47 22.28
N LYS A 231 17.29 18.35 21.92
CA LYS A 231 17.95 17.13 21.40
C LYS A 231 17.48 16.74 20.00
N ARG A 232 16.50 17.43 19.40
CA ARG A 232 15.91 17.05 18.11
C ARG A 232 15.76 18.26 17.20
N GLN A 233 16.37 18.17 16.02
CA GLN A 233 16.32 19.18 14.97
C GLN A 233 16.06 18.51 13.61
N SER A 234 15.21 19.13 12.80
CA SER A 234 14.90 18.67 11.45
C SER A 234 15.47 19.59 10.36
N TYR A 235 15.66 19.03 9.17
CA TYR A 235 16.32 19.69 8.03
C TYR A 235 15.45 20.74 7.31
N GLY A 236 14.13 20.59 7.34
CA GLY A 236 13.24 21.44 6.54
C GLY A 236 13.35 21.16 5.04
N HIS A 237 13.47 22.23 4.27
CA HIS A 237 13.52 22.19 2.81
C HIS A 237 12.31 21.45 2.20
N ALA A 238 11.11 21.68 2.74
CA ALA A 238 9.87 21.16 2.18
C ALA A 238 9.72 21.62 0.72
N MET A 239 9.43 20.70 -0.20
CA MET A 239 9.53 20.97 -1.63
C MET A 239 8.57 20.17 -2.50
N VAL A 240 8.45 20.64 -3.75
CA VAL A 240 7.83 19.93 -4.87
C VAL A 240 8.88 19.76 -5.96
N VAL A 241 9.03 18.52 -6.42
CA VAL A 241 9.89 18.16 -7.55
C VAL A 241 9.02 17.72 -8.71
N ASP A 242 9.31 18.18 -9.93
CA ASP A 242 8.61 17.75 -11.13
C ASP A 242 9.06 16.36 -11.63
N PRO A 243 8.35 15.75 -12.60
CA PRO A 243 8.70 14.41 -13.10
C PRO A 243 10.04 14.34 -13.86
N TRP A 244 10.70 15.48 -14.11
CA TRP A 244 12.03 15.58 -14.70
C TRP A 244 13.13 15.82 -13.65
N GLY A 245 12.75 15.95 -12.39
CA GLY A 245 13.67 16.15 -11.28
C GLY A 245 14.02 17.61 -11.01
N ALA A 246 13.31 18.59 -11.55
CA ALA A 246 13.49 19.99 -11.18
C ALA A 246 12.72 20.31 -9.89
N VAL A 247 13.36 21.01 -8.94
CA VAL A 247 12.67 21.52 -7.74
C VAL A 247 11.88 22.76 -8.13
N VAL A 248 10.57 22.61 -8.32
CA VAL A 248 9.69 23.68 -8.84
C VAL A 248 9.14 24.58 -7.74
N ALA A 249 9.14 24.12 -6.50
CA ALA A 249 8.78 24.93 -5.34
C ALA A 249 9.51 24.41 -4.09
N GLN A 250 9.95 25.32 -3.22
CA GLN A 250 10.58 24.99 -1.95
C GLN A 250 10.26 26.06 -0.90
N CYS A 251 10.02 25.66 0.34
CA CYS A 251 9.87 26.59 1.45
C CYS A 251 11.20 27.28 1.79
N SER A 252 11.12 28.54 2.21
CA SER A 252 12.23 29.21 2.89
C SER A 252 12.52 28.53 4.24
N GLU A 253 13.70 28.78 4.81
CA GLU A 253 14.14 28.20 6.11
C GLU A 253 13.40 28.81 7.31
N ARG A 254 12.11 28.50 7.44
CA ARG A 254 11.21 28.92 8.52
C ARG A 254 9.90 28.11 8.48
N VAL A 255 9.06 28.29 9.48
CA VAL A 255 7.66 27.81 9.47
C VAL A 255 6.88 28.63 8.43
N ASP A 256 6.52 28.02 7.31
CA ASP A 256 5.78 28.64 6.20
C ASP A 256 5.33 27.57 5.19
N MET A 257 4.82 27.99 4.04
CA MET A 257 4.50 27.11 2.92
C MET A 257 5.11 27.58 1.60
N CYS A 258 5.16 26.68 0.63
CA CYS A 258 5.37 27.00 -0.78
C CYS A 258 4.19 26.52 -1.63
N PHE A 259 4.05 27.09 -2.82
CA PHE A 259 2.98 26.76 -3.76
C PHE A 259 3.58 26.19 -5.05
N ALA A 260 2.88 25.25 -5.67
CA ALA A 260 3.23 24.73 -6.99
C ALA A 260 1.97 24.55 -7.83
N GLU A 261 2.05 24.89 -9.11
CA GLU A 261 1.13 24.37 -10.13
C GLU A 261 1.77 23.13 -10.75
N ILE A 262 1.11 21.99 -10.61
CA ILE A 262 1.53 20.73 -11.23
C ILE A 262 0.71 20.48 -12.49
N ASP A 263 1.27 19.80 -13.48
CA ASP A 263 0.61 19.51 -14.74
C ASP A 263 0.68 18.01 -15.06
N LEU A 264 -0.48 17.33 -15.01
CA LEU A 264 -0.56 15.90 -15.30
C LEU A 264 -0.30 15.61 -16.79
N SER A 265 -0.53 16.56 -17.68
CA SER A 265 -0.16 16.42 -19.09
C SER A 265 1.36 16.41 -19.28
N TYR A 266 2.12 17.07 -18.38
CA TYR A 266 3.58 17.00 -18.40
C TYR A 266 4.09 15.61 -18.00
N VAL A 267 3.45 14.98 -17.00
CA VAL A 267 3.71 13.59 -16.64
C VAL A 267 3.52 12.67 -17.84
N ASP A 268 2.37 12.78 -18.51
CA ASP A 268 2.03 11.92 -19.65
C ASP A 268 3.02 12.11 -20.82
N SER A 269 3.33 13.36 -21.18
CA SER A 269 4.28 13.69 -22.23
C SER A 269 5.68 13.10 -21.96
N LEU A 270 6.19 13.21 -20.73
CA LEU A 270 7.48 12.64 -20.37
C LEU A 270 7.51 11.12 -20.42
N ARG A 271 6.42 10.46 -20.02
CA ARG A 271 6.29 9.00 -20.07
C ARG A 271 6.23 8.47 -21.50
N GLU A 272 5.64 9.23 -22.41
CA GLU A 272 5.62 8.93 -23.85
C GLU A 272 7.00 9.13 -24.47
N MET A 273 7.65 10.28 -24.22
CA MET A 273 8.96 10.61 -24.79
C MET A 273 10.11 9.76 -24.22
N GLN A 274 10.02 9.35 -22.95
CA GLN A 274 10.97 8.48 -22.28
C GLN A 274 10.26 7.28 -21.65
N PRO A 275 9.96 6.22 -22.41
CA PRO A 275 9.20 5.06 -21.92
C PRO A 275 10.06 4.11 -21.08
N VAL A 276 10.71 4.61 -20.03
CA VAL A 276 11.68 3.86 -19.21
C VAL A 276 11.09 2.61 -18.55
N PHE A 277 9.79 2.62 -18.24
CA PHE A 277 9.09 1.45 -17.68
C PHE A 277 8.90 0.32 -18.71
N SER A 278 8.87 0.65 -20.00
CA SER A 278 8.83 -0.33 -21.10
C SER A 278 10.21 -0.91 -21.41
N HIS A 279 11.29 -0.32 -20.90
CA HIS A 279 12.67 -0.78 -21.11
C HIS A 279 13.19 -1.69 -19.98
N ARG A 280 12.37 -1.95 -18.95
CA ARG A 280 12.74 -2.84 -17.85
C ARG A 280 12.93 -4.27 -18.38
N ARG A 281 14.02 -4.92 -17.96
CA ARG A 281 14.35 -6.29 -18.32
C ARG A 281 13.62 -7.28 -17.40
N SER A 282 12.30 -7.38 -17.60
CA SER A 282 11.43 -8.28 -16.84
C SER A 282 11.76 -9.77 -17.03
N ASP A 283 12.60 -10.09 -18.02
CA ASP A 283 13.20 -11.40 -18.25
C ASP A 283 14.46 -11.67 -17.40
N LEU A 284 15.06 -10.64 -16.80
CA LEU A 284 16.26 -10.75 -15.96
C LEU A 284 15.97 -10.48 -14.48
N TYR A 285 15.02 -9.59 -14.20
CA TYR A 285 14.65 -9.22 -12.83
C TYR A 285 13.16 -8.89 -12.74
N THR A 286 12.57 -9.21 -11.59
CA THR A 286 11.19 -8.86 -11.26
C THR A 286 11.12 -8.20 -9.89
N LEU A 287 10.25 -7.21 -9.76
CA LEU A 287 9.94 -6.60 -8.46
C LEU A 287 8.60 -7.18 -8.00
N HIS A 288 8.67 -8.19 -7.11
CA HIS A 288 7.50 -8.78 -6.47
C HIS A 288 7.04 -7.94 -5.29
N VAL A 289 5.72 -7.79 -5.14
CA VAL A 289 5.10 -7.07 -4.02
C VAL A 289 3.89 -7.85 -3.53
N ASN A 290 3.81 -8.07 -2.21
CA ASN A 290 2.64 -8.71 -1.60
C ASN A 290 1.51 -7.69 -1.46
N GLU A 291 0.63 -7.63 -2.44
CA GLU A 291 -0.58 -6.78 -2.46
C GLU A 291 -1.83 -7.66 -2.38
N ARG A 292 -2.72 -7.38 -1.42
CA ARG A 292 -4.04 -8.01 -1.35
C ARG A 292 -5.05 -7.12 -2.08
N THR A 293 -5.81 -7.70 -3.00
CA THR A 293 -6.90 -7.00 -3.70
C THR A 293 -8.26 -7.48 -3.19
N SER A 294 -9.25 -6.60 -3.31
CA SER A 294 -10.65 -6.94 -3.11
C SER A 294 -11.33 -7.00 -4.47
N GLU A 295 -11.98 -8.12 -4.76
CA GLU A 295 -12.68 -8.33 -6.03
C GLU A 295 -14.15 -7.96 -5.86
N THR A 296 -14.72 -7.29 -6.87
CA THR A 296 -16.15 -6.92 -6.91
C THR A 296 -16.89 -7.62 -8.04
N THR A 297 -16.17 -8.32 -8.91
CA THR A 297 -16.70 -9.04 -10.07
C THR A 297 -16.10 -10.43 -10.13
N ASP A 298 -16.85 -11.36 -10.69
CA ASP A 298 -16.42 -12.76 -10.86
C ASP A 298 -15.14 -12.84 -11.71
N LEU A 299 -14.31 -13.84 -11.41
CA LEU A 299 -13.03 -14.07 -12.08
C LEU A 299 -13.13 -15.24 -13.05
N LYS A 300 -12.27 -15.26 -14.07
CA LYS A 300 -12.24 -16.32 -15.06
C LYS A 300 -11.32 -17.46 -14.64
N PHE A 301 -11.85 -18.68 -14.68
CA PHE A 301 -11.06 -19.92 -14.66
C PHE A 301 -11.28 -20.64 -15.99
N ALA A 302 -10.39 -20.40 -16.97
CA ALA A 302 -10.64 -20.70 -18.39
C ALA A 302 -11.96 -20.04 -18.86
N GLU A 303 -12.90 -20.82 -19.37
CA GLU A 303 -14.22 -20.34 -19.79
C GLU A 303 -15.18 -20.11 -18.60
N PHE A 304 -14.93 -20.78 -17.46
CA PHE A 304 -15.79 -20.75 -16.28
C PHE A 304 -15.71 -19.41 -15.53
N ASN A 305 -16.84 -18.99 -14.99
CA ASN A 305 -16.89 -17.88 -14.04
C ASN A 305 -16.78 -18.42 -12.62
N VAL A 306 -15.82 -17.92 -11.84
CA VAL A 306 -15.68 -18.19 -10.42
C VAL A 306 -16.31 -17.03 -9.65
N PRO A 307 -17.44 -17.26 -8.96
CA PRO A 307 -18.09 -16.25 -8.15
C PRO A 307 -17.15 -15.65 -7.11
N VAL A 308 -17.22 -14.32 -6.88
CA VAL A 308 -16.44 -13.66 -5.82
C VAL A 308 -16.68 -14.32 -4.45
N SER A 309 -17.89 -14.83 -4.21
CA SER A 309 -18.24 -15.54 -2.98
C SER A 309 -17.38 -16.79 -2.75
N HIS A 310 -16.86 -17.42 -3.80
CA HIS A 310 -15.98 -18.61 -3.75
C HIS A 310 -14.49 -18.26 -3.68
N VAL A 311 -14.11 -17.01 -3.95
CA VAL A 311 -12.74 -16.50 -3.87
C VAL A 311 -12.44 -16.03 -2.44
N PHE A 312 -11.38 -16.55 -1.83
CA PHE A 312 -11.01 -16.21 -0.45
C PHE A 312 -9.72 -15.38 -0.33
N TYR A 313 -8.90 -15.34 -1.39
CA TYR A 313 -7.73 -14.48 -1.46
C TYR A 313 -7.45 -14.03 -2.89
N SER A 314 -7.00 -12.80 -3.08
CA SER A 314 -6.61 -12.30 -4.41
C SER A 314 -5.52 -11.24 -4.30
N THR A 315 -4.70 -11.19 -5.35
CA THR A 315 -3.65 -10.20 -5.59
C THR A 315 -3.87 -9.60 -6.99
N PRO A 316 -3.07 -8.61 -7.44
CA PRO A 316 -3.13 -8.14 -8.81
C PRO A 316 -2.85 -9.23 -9.87
N HIS A 317 -2.14 -10.30 -9.52
CA HIS A 317 -1.71 -11.35 -10.45
C HIS A 317 -2.46 -12.66 -10.28
N SER A 318 -2.90 -13.02 -9.08
CA SER A 318 -3.46 -14.33 -8.76
C SER A 318 -4.72 -14.27 -7.92
N PHE A 319 -5.45 -15.38 -7.86
CA PHE A 319 -6.58 -15.55 -6.95
C PHE A 319 -6.69 -17.01 -6.47
N ALA A 320 -7.12 -17.17 -5.23
CA ALA A 320 -7.33 -18.46 -4.59
C ALA A 320 -8.83 -18.66 -4.31
N PHE A 321 -9.34 -19.83 -4.69
CA PHE A 321 -10.76 -20.16 -4.59
C PHE A 321 -10.97 -21.62 -4.19
N VAL A 322 -12.14 -21.88 -3.64
CA VAL A 322 -12.51 -23.22 -3.18
C VAL A 322 -12.89 -24.13 -4.36
N ASN A 323 -12.63 -25.44 -4.24
CA ASN A 323 -12.85 -26.37 -5.35
C ASN A 323 -14.31 -26.89 -5.39
N LEU A 324 -14.92 -27.03 -6.57
CA LEU A 324 -16.24 -27.65 -6.72
C LEU A 324 -16.28 -29.13 -6.29
N LYS A 325 -15.19 -29.86 -6.54
CA LYS A 325 -15.03 -31.29 -6.23
C LYS A 325 -13.72 -31.51 -5.44
N PRO A 326 -13.62 -31.07 -4.16
CA PRO A 326 -12.38 -31.21 -3.41
C PRO A 326 -11.98 -32.68 -3.25
N VAL A 327 -10.69 -32.99 -3.38
CA VAL A 327 -10.13 -34.35 -3.33
C VAL A 327 -10.03 -34.82 -1.88
N THR A 328 -9.71 -33.89 -0.99
CA THR A 328 -9.69 -33.98 0.47
C THR A 328 -10.16 -32.63 1.03
N ASP A 329 -10.47 -32.57 2.33
CA ASP A 329 -10.78 -31.31 3.01
C ASP A 329 -9.60 -30.33 2.90
N GLY A 330 -9.90 -29.06 2.62
CA GLY A 330 -8.87 -28.06 2.35
C GLY A 330 -8.25 -28.14 0.95
N HIS A 331 -8.79 -28.97 0.02
CA HIS A 331 -8.39 -28.92 -1.39
C HIS A 331 -8.89 -27.63 -2.06
N VAL A 332 -7.98 -26.69 -2.27
CA VAL A 332 -8.23 -25.40 -2.93
C VAL A 332 -7.36 -25.23 -4.17
N LEU A 333 -7.72 -24.26 -5.00
CA LEU A 333 -7.00 -23.93 -6.23
C LEU A 333 -6.49 -22.49 -6.17
N ILE A 334 -5.33 -22.25 -6.80
CA ILE A 334 -4.77 -20.91 -7.01
C ILE A 334 -4.46 -20.76 -8.48
N CYS A 335 -4.98 -19.70 -9.10
CA CYS A 335 -4.80 -19.42 -10.52
C CYS A 335 -4.23 -18.02 -10.74
N PRO A 336 -3.47 -17.80 -11.83
CA PRO A 336 -3.23 -16.46 -12.32
C PRO A 336 -4.55 -15.85 -12.80
N LYS A 337 -4.69 -14.52 -12.73
CA LYS A 337 -5.85 -13.81 -13.29
C LYS A 337 -5.82 -13.80 -14.82
N ARG A 338 -4.62 -13.77 -15.41
CA ARG A 338 -4.43 -13.90 -16.86
C ARG A 338 -4.61 -15.36 -17.25
N VAL A 339 -5.59 -15.61 -18.11
CA VAL A 339 -5.93 -16.97 -18.56
C VAL A 339 -4.84 -17.49 -19.51
N VAL A 340 -3.98 -18.38 -18.99
CA VAL A 340 -2.95 -19.10 -19.75
C VAL A 340 -2.94 -20.57 -19.39
N GLN A 341 -2.58 -21.43 -20.33
CA GLN A 341 -2.66 -22.87 -20.15
C GLN A 341 -1.44 -23.44 -19.42
N HIS A 342 -0.23 -23.00 -19.77
CA HIS A 342 1.01 -23.58 -19.29
C HIS A 342 1.72 -22.72 -18.24
N LEU A 343 2.44 -23.34 -17.30
CA LEU A 343 3.29 -22.62 -16.35
C LEU A 343 4.35 -21.80 -17.09
N THR A 344 4.86 -22.32 -18.21
CA THR A 344 5.84 -21.63 -19.07
C THR A 344 5.27 -20.44 -19.83
N ASP A 345 3.94 -20.25 -19.83
CA ASP A 345 3.30 -19.06 -20.41
C ASP A 345 3.25 -17.90 -19.40
N LEU A 346 3.56 -18.16 -18.12
CA LEU A 346 3.61 -17.14 -17.08
C LEU A 346 4.87 -16.30 -17.19
N THR A 347 4.71 -15.03 -16.84
CA THR A 347 5.85 -14.13 -16.58
C THR A 347 6.45 -14.41 -15.20
N ASP A 348 7.69 -13.97 -14.95
CA ASP A 348 8.34 -14.11 -13.64
C ASP A 348 7.55 -13.42 -12.51
N SER A 349 6.88 -12.29 -12.79
CA SER A 349 5.99 -11.63 -11.83
C SER A 349 4.80 -12.52 -11.43
N GLU A 350 4.17 -13.17 -12.42
CA GLU A 350 3.02 -14.05 -12.16
C GLU A 350 3.46 -15.34 -11.47
N THR A 351 4.57 -15.94 -11.90
CA THR A 351 5.14 -17.15 -11.28
C THR A 351 5.51 -16.89 -9.82
N ALA A 352 6.22 -15.78 -9.55
CA ALA A 352 6.59 -15.42 -8.19
C ALA A 352 5.35 -15.21 -7.30
N ASP A 353 4.37 -14.42 -7.78
CA ASP A 353 3.13 -14.18 -7.03
C ASP A 353 2.35 -15.48 -6.80
N LEU A 354 2.14 -16.29 -7.83
CA LEU A 354 1.37 -17.53 -7.76
C LEU A 354 1.88 -18.46 -6.65
N PHE A 355 3.19 -18.70 -6.59
CA PHE A 355 3.78 -19.59 -5.59
C PHE A 355 3.99 -18.93 -4.22
N ILE A 356 4.13 -17.61 -4.14
CA ILE A 356 4.11 -16.89 -2.86
C ILE A 356 2.69 -16.91 -2.26
N VAL A 357 1.65 -16.77 -3.08
CA VAL A 357 0.26 -16.99 -2.67
C VAL A 357 0.05 -18.44 -2.24
N ALA A 358 0.59 -19.42 -2.98
CA ALA A 358 0.54 -20.82 -2.59
C ALA A 358 1.13 -21.08 -1.21
N LYS A 359 2.30 -20.49 -0.92
CA LYS A 359 2.91 -20.56 0.41
C LYS A 359 2.01 -19.97 1.52
N LYS A 360 1.35 -18.82 1.26
CA LYS A 360 0.44 -18.18 2.22
C LYS A 360 -0.79 -19.04 2.48
N VAL A 361 -1.41 -19.56 1.42
CA VAL A 361 -2.61 -20.40 1.48
C VAL A 361 -2.29 -21.74 2.15
N GLN A 362 -1.15 -22.37 1.84
CA GLN A 362 -0.69 -23.59 2.51
C GLN A 362 -0.60 -23.38 4.02
N ALA A 363 0.09 -22.34 4.48
CA ALA A 363 0.25 -22.06 5.91
C ALA A 363 -1.10 -21.83 6.61
N MET A 364 -2.02 -21.10 5.96
CA MET A 364 -3.37 -20.87 6.47
C MET A 364 -4.16 -22.19 6.60
N LEU A 365 -4.12 -23.04 5.56
CA LEU A 365 -4.84 -24.32 5.56
C LEU A 365 -4.27 -25.28 6.60
N GLU A 366 -2.94 -25.39 6.73
CA GLU A 366 -2.30 -26.26 7.72
C GLU A 366 -2.71 -25.86 9.14
N ASN A 367 -2.70 -24.56 9.44
CA ASN A 367 -3.14 -24.03 10.72
C ASN A 367 -4.63 -24.28 10.97
N HIS A 368 -5.49 -24.01 9.97
CA HIS A 368 -6.94 -24.16 10.11
C HIS A 368 -7.38 -25.62 10.25
N HIS A 369 -6.84 -26.51 9.43
CA HIS A 369 -7.19 -27.94 9.41
C HIS A 369 -6.43 -28.77 10.45
N ASN A 370 -5.54 -28.12 11.21
CA ASN A 370 -4.66 -28.72 12.22
C ASN A 370 -3.86 -29.90 11.65
N VAL A 371 -3.17 -29.65 10.53
CA VAL A 371 -2.27 -30.61 9.87
C VAL A 371 -0.86 -30.03 9.77
N LYS A 372 0.12 -30.90 9.48
CA LYS A 372 1.55 -30.52 9.38
C LYS A 372 2.16 -30.82 8.01
N ALA A 373 1.33 -31.19 7.04
CA ALA A 373 1.77 -31.58 5.72
C ALA A 373 0.74 -31.15 4.69
N SER A 374 1.24 -30.77 3.51
CA SER A 374 0.44 -30.44 2.34
C SER A 374 1.07 -31.02 1.08
N THR A 375 0.26 -31.34 0.08
CA THR A 375 0.71 -31.62 -1.28
C THR A 375 0.42 -30.42 -2.15
N ILE A 376 1.45 -29.92 -2.84
CA ILE A 376 1.32 -28.92 -3.90
C ILE A 376 1.49 -29.65 -5.24
N CYS A 377 0.53 -29.51 -6.14
CA CYS A 377 0.57 -30.14 -7.44
C CYS A 377 0.13 -29.16 -8.53
N VAL A 378 0.81 -29.21 -9.68
CA VAL A 378 0.38 -28.53 -10.90
C VAL A 378 0.36 -29.56 -12.01
N GLN A 379 -0.78 -29.69 -12.69
CA GLN A 379 -0.94 -30.52 -13.86
C GLN A 379 -0.83 -29.60 -15.09
N ASP A 380 0.33 -29.60 -15.72
CA ASP A 380 0.61 -28.73 -16.87
C ASP A 380 0.63 -29.57 -18.16
N GLY A 381 -0.41 -29.42 -18.98
CA GLY A 381 -0.62 -30.21 -20.20
C GLY A 381 -1.53 -31.43 -19.99
N LYS A 382 -2.07 -31.92 -21.12
CA LYS A 382 -3.06 -33.00 -21.15
C LYS A 382 -2.52 -34.30 -20.58
N GLU A 383 -1.28 -34.64 -20.91
CA GLU A 383 -0.58 -35.85 -20.46
C GLU A 383 -0.27 -35.81 -18.96
N ALA A 384 -0.15 -34.61 -18.37
CA ALA A 384 -0.03 -34.42 -16.93
C ALA A 384 -1.36 -34.50 -16.18
N GLY A 385 -2.49 -34.66 -16.89
CA GLY A 385 -3.83 -34.78 -16.32
C GLY A 385 -4.60 -33.47 -16.20
N GLN A 386 -4.11 -32.36 -16.78
CA GLN A 386 -4.79 -31.07 -16.74
C GLN A 386 -6.20 -31.16 -17.33
N THR A 387 -7.22 -30.83 -16.54
CA THR A 387 -8.64 -30.91 -16.96
C THR A 387 -9.16 -29.59 -17.51
N VAL A 388 -8.65 -28.47 -17.00
CA VAL A 388 -9.04 -27.10 -17.39
C VAL A 388 -7.84 -26.38 -18.00
N PRO A 389 -7.94 -25.79 -19.21
CA PRO A 389 -6.83 -25.15 -19.90
C PRO A 389 -6.51 -23.75 -19.31
N HIS A 390 -6.22 -23.73 -18.02
CA HIS A 390 -5.79 -22.58 -17.27
C HIS A 390 -4.87 -23.09 -16.17
N VAL A 391 -3.69 -22.50 -15.96
CA VAL A 391 -2.80 -22.84 -14.85
C VAL A 391 -3.57 -22.79 -13.53
N HIS A 392 -3.50 -23.88 -12.76
CA HIS A 392 -4.02 -23.92 -11.40
C HIS A 392 -3.10 -24.77 -10.52
N VAL A 393 -2.71 -24.19 -9.38
CA VAL A 393 -1.97 -24.88 -8.33
C VAL A 393 -2.98 -25.53 -7.40
N HIS A 394 -2.92 -26.84 -7.28
CA HIS A 394 -3.64 -27.59 -6.26
C HIS A 394 -2.89 -27.50 -4.94
N ILE A 395 -3.58 -27.14 -3.86
CA ILE A 395 -3.09 -27.28 -2.50
C ILE A 395 -4.01 -28.23 -1.76
N LEU A 396 -3.45 -29.32 -1.24
CA LEU A 396 -4.17 -30.34 -0.50
C LEU A 396 -3.55 -30.49 0.88
N ALA A 397 -4.28 -30.10 1.93
CA ALA A 397 -3.93 -30.41 3.31
C ALA A 397 -3.95 -31.94 3.52
N ARG A 398 -2.89 -32.50 4.12
CA ARG A 398 -2.70 -33.95 4.23
C ARG A 398 -2.90 -34.46 5.65
N ARG A 399 -3.54 -35.62 5.78
CA ARG A 399 -3.67 -36.38 7.03
C ARG A 399 -3.02 -37.75 6.87
N SER A 400 -2.57 -38.35 7.98
CA SER A 400 -2.05 -39.72 7.92
C SER A 400 -3.16 -40.68 7.44
N GLY A 401 -2.90 -41.45 6.38
CA GLY A 401 -3.83 -42.41 5.80
C GLY A 401 -4.96 -41.83 4.95
N ASP A 402 -4.88 -40.58 4.51
CA ASP A 402 -5.91 -39.95 3.66
C ASP A 402 -5.99 -40.55 2.24
N PHE A 403 -4.90 -41.15 1.76
CA PHE A 403 -4.80 -41.92 0.52
C PHE A 403 -3.88 -43.13 0.73
N GLY A 404 -4.05 -44.20 -0.04
CA GLY A 404 -3.05 -45.27 -0.13
C GLY A 404 -1.71 -44.77 -0.70
N ASP A 405 -0.70 -45.64 -0.75
CA ASP A 405 0.63 -45.29 -1.28
C ASP A 405 0.53 -44.71 -2.71
N ASN A 406 0.80 -43.41 -2.86
CA ASN A 406 0.79 -42.65 -4.13
C ASN A 406 -0.54 -42.55 -4.91
N GLU A 407 -1.68 -42.90 -4.33
CA GLU A 407 -2.98 -42.82 -5.04
C GLU A 407 -3.44 -41.38 -5.35
N ILE A 408 -2.86 -40.38 -4.66
CA ILE A 408 -3.26 -38.97 -4.79
C ILE A 408 -3.14 -38.44 -6.23
N TYR A 409 -2.12 -38.85 -6.98
CA TYR A 409 -1.93 -38.39 -8.37
C TYR A 409 -2.98 -38.94 -9.32
N GLN A 410 -3.36 -40.21 -9.13
CA GLN A 410 -4.45 -40.82 -9.89
C GLN A 410 -5.78 -40.15 -9.56
N LYS A 411 -6.03 -39.90 -8.27
CA LYS A 411 -7.23 -39.19 -7.81
C LYS A 411 -7.28 -37.76 -8.35
N LEU A 412 -6.18 -37.01 -8.36
CA LEU A 412 -6.14 -35.68 -8.98
C LEU A 412 -6.46 -35.74 -10.48
N ALA A 413 -5.94 -36.72 -11.22
CA ALA A 413 -6.22 -36.87 -12.66
C ALA A 413 -7.66 -37.29 -13.00
N SER A 414 -8.39 -37.90 -12.06
CA SER A 414 -9.75 -38.43 -12.26
C SER A 414 -10.87 -37.69 -11.52
N HIS A 415 -10.57 -36.86 -10.51
CA HIS A 415 -11.60 -36.38 -9.56
C HIS A 415 -12.75 -35.61 -10.21
N ASP A 416 -12.49 -34.87 -11.29
CA ASP A 416 -13.51 -34.13 -12.02
C ASP A 416 -14.36 -35.02 -12.94
N LYS A 417 -13.84 -36.20 -13.30
CA LYS A 417 -14.40 -37.15 -14.27
C LYS A 417 -15.21 -38.27 -13.62
N GLU A 418 -15.07 -38.49 -12.31
CA GLU A 418 -15.81 -39.53 -11.58
C GLU A 418 -17.31 -39.17 -11.45
N PRO A 419 -18.25 -39.93 -12.08
CA PRO A 419 -19.67 -39.58 -12.09
C PRO A 419 -20.37 -39.74 -10.74
N GLU A 420 -19.82 -40.56 -9.83
CA GLU A 420 -20.39 -40.79 -8.50
C GLU A 420 -20.06 -39.67 -7.49
N ARG A 421 -19.08 -38.82 -7.78
CA ARG A 421 -18.65 -37.74 -6.88
C ARG A 421 -19.55 -36.51 -7.06
N LYS A 422 -20.51 -36.34 -6.15
CA LYS A 422 -21.45 -35.22 -6.17
C LYS A 422 -20.72 -33.87 -6.01
N PRO A 423 -20.94 -32.90 -6.92
CA PRO A 423 -20.46 -31.53 -6.74
C PRO A 423 -20.97 -30.93 -5.43
N ARG A 424 -20.16 -30.09 -4.79
CA ARG A 424 -20.62 -29.30 -3.64
C ARG A 424 -21.67 -28.28 -4.05
N SER A 425 -22.54 -27.89 -3.12
CA SER A 425 -23.45 -26.77 -3.36
C SER A 425 -22.67 -25.45 -3.36
N SER A 426 -23.19 -24.46 -4.10
CA SER A 426 -22.60 -23.11 -4.10
C SER A 426 -22.58 -22.46 -2.71
N GLU A 427 -23.54 -22.81 -1.85
CA GLU A 427 -23.63 -22.32 -0.47
C GLU A 427 -22.47 -22.88 0.39
N GLN A 428 -22.24 -24.19 0.34
CA GLN A 428 -21.12 -24.83 1.04
C GLN A 428 -19.76 -24.24 0.60
N MET A 429 -19.61 -23.98 -0.70
CA MET A 429 -18.41 -23.34 -1.25
C MET A 429 -18.23 -21.90 -0.73
N ALA A 430 -19.31 -21.12 -0.69
CA ALA A 430 -19.26 -19.75 -0.19
C ALA A 430 -18.98 -19.67 1.32
N GLU A 431 -19.52 -20.59 2.11
CA GLU A 431 -19.25 -20.71 3.54
C GLU A 431 -17.78 -21.02 3.82
N GLU A 432 -17.22 -22.02 3.14
CA GLU A 432 -15.79 -22.36 3.26
C GLU A 432 -14.90 -21.18 2.87
N ALA A 433 -15.18 -20.54 1.73
CA ALA A 433 -14.43 -19.38 1.28
C ALA A 433 -14.52 -18.21 2.27
N ALA A 434 -15.67 -18.01 2.93
CA ALA A 434 -15.84 -16.98 3.95
C ALA A 434 -15.01 -17.23 5.21
N VAL A 435 -14.83 -18.50 5.60
CA VAL A 435 -13.92 -18.87 6.70
C VAL A 435 -12.48 -18.55 6.30
N TYR A 436 -12.02 -19.06 5.15
CA TYR A 436 -10.63 -18.84 4.69
C TYR A 436 -10.32 -17.36 4.46
N ARG A 437 -11.27 -16.56 3.98
CA ARG A 437 -11.10 -15.13 3.74
C ARG A 437 -10.80 -14.34 5.02
N LYS A 438 -11.30 -14.79 6.18
CA LYS A 438 -11.03 -14.17 7.49
C LYS A 438 -9.66 -14.56 8.06
N LEU A 439 -9.11 -15.70 7.62
CA LEU A 439 -7.83 -16.23 8.10
C LEU A 439 -6.63 -15.75 7.27
N MET A 440 -6.89 -15.31 6.04
CA MET A 440 -5.94 -14.63 5.14
C MET A 440 -6.04 -13.12 5.30
#